data_AF-A0A0W1F189-F1
#
_entry.id   AF-A0A0W1F189-F1
#
_cell.length_a   1.000
_cell.length_b   1.000
_cell.length_c   1.000
_cell.angle_alpha   90.00
_cell.angle_beta   90.00
_cell.angle_gamma   90.00
#
_symmetry.space_group_name_H-M   'P 1'
#
loop_
_entity.id
_entity.type
_entity.pdbx_description
1 polymer ?
#
loop_
_entity_poly.entity_id
_entity_poly.type
_entity_poly.pdbx_seq_one_letter_code
_entity_poly.pdbx_strand_id
1 'polypeptide(L)'
;MAEHEYPLADSTGGTSRRALLRGLTVAPVATSAILPPWDHALTLLHDQYDHEPAALVRTRERRSLSRFRYHNAETFFESLDRGFYDRRDEMLYQSGIVAQLALTSHLLDVGFSDRWNARHVRLDIAKGLAYANATGFVHHCPDMARLAAVLSPYWKWGHAHQFDQPRPDDGGFTLDAVRPILRALLDRIRDVTGHSRPGGARRRERDARP
;
A
#
# COMPACT_ATOMS: atom_id res chain seq x y z
N MET A 1 -66.11 44.02 43.89
CA MET A 1 -66.28 45.38 43.34
C MET A 1 -65.02 46.15 43.66
N ALA A 2 -64.15 46.33 42.66
CA ALA A 2 -63.13 47.39 42.55
C ALA A 2 -62.15 46.96 41.45
N GLU A 3 -62.27 47.63 40.31
CA GLU A 3 -61.22 47.68 39.32
C GLU A 3 -59.99 48.39 39.89
N HIS A 4 -58.81 48.00 39.42
CA HIS A 4 -57.59 48.81 39.54
C HIS A 4 -56.84 48.81 38.21
N GLU A 5 -56.55 50.03 37.80
CA GLU A 5 -55.91 50.44 36.56
C GLU A 5 -54.37 50.42 36.71
N TYR A 6 -53.70 50.20 35.57
CA TYR A 6 -52.28 49.99 35.24
C TYR A 6 -51.23 50.99 35.82
N PRO A 7 -49.90 50.68 35.84
CA PRO A 7 -49.04 50.92 34.66
C PRO A 7 -47.79 50.01 34.44
N LEU A 8 -47.36 50.02 33.16
CA LEU A 8 -46.09 49.68 32.49
C LEU A 8 -44.92 49.02 33.28
N ALA A 9 -44.40 47.93 32.70
CA ALA A 9 -42.96 47.76 32.50
C ALA A 9 -42.68 47.02 31.19
N ASP A 10 -41.89 47.67 30.35
CA ASP A 10 -41.34 47.20 29.09
C ASP A 10 -40.25 46.14 29.37
N SER A 11 -40.22 45.04 28.62
CA SER A 11 -39.04 44.18 28.58
C SER A 11 -38.97 43.41 27.26
N THR A 12 -38.40 44.10 26.28
CA THR A 12 -37.68 43.54 25.14
C THR A 12 -36.75 42.39 25.53
N GLY A 13 -36.65 41.38 24.68
CA GLY A 13 -35.43 40.56 24.57
C GLY A 13 -35.63 39.06 24.64
N GLY A 14 -36.01 38.46 23.51
CA GLY A 14 -36.08 37.00 23.37
C GLY A 14 -35.75 36.55 21.95
N THR A 15 -34.69 37.06 21.33
CA THR A 15 -34.23 36.54 20.03
C THR A 15 -33.54 35.19 20.22
N SER A 16 -34.32 34.15 19.89
CA SER A 16 -33.93 32.75 19.85
C SER A 16 -32.67 32.53 19.00
N ARG A 17 -31.62 31.96 19.62
CA ARG A 17 -30.34 31.56 19.01
C ARG A 17 -30.45 30.53 17.87
N ARG A 18 -31.66 30.06 17.54
CA ARG A 18 -31.90 29.01 16.53
C ARG A 18 -32.05 29.51 15.09
N ALA A 19 -32.13 30.83 14.86
CA ALA A 19 -32.41 31.39 13.53
C ALA A 19 -31.18 31.69 12.65
N LEU A 20 -29.94 31.55 13.17
CA LEU A 20 -28.73 32.00 12.47
C LEU A 20 -27.95 30.93 11.69
N LEU A 21 -28.43 29.68 11.59
CA LEU A 21 -27.68 28.58 10.95
C LEU A 21 -28.20 28.14 9.58
N ARG A 22 -29.03 28.95 8.91
CA ARG A 22 -29.68 28.53 7.64
C ARG A 22 -29.27 29.34 6.41
N GLY A 23 -27.98 29.66 6.28
CA GLY A 23 -27.50 30.47 5.16
C GLY A 23 -26.04 30.24 4.75
N LEU A 24 -25.53 29.01 4.81
CA LEU A 24 -24.24 28.66 4.21
C LEU A 24 -24.48 27.77 3.00
N THR A 25 -24.62 28.40 1.84
CA THR A 25 -24.43 27.75 0.54
C THR A 25 -22.97 27.33 0.44
N VAL A 26 -22.72 26.02 0.42
CA VAL A 26 -21.40 25.45 0.13
C VAL A 26 -21.12 25.74 -1.34
N ALA A 27 -20.34 26.79 -1.62
CA ALA A 27 -19.77 26.97 -2.95
C ALA A 27 -18.84 25.78 -3.23
N PRO A 28 -18.90 25.15 -4.41
CA PRO A 28 -17.95 24.10 -4.77
C PRO A 28 -16.56 24.73 -4.80
N VAL A 29 -15.72 24.36 -3.85
CA VAL A 29 -14.29 24.67 -3.93
C VAL A 29 -13.78 23.93 -5.15
N ALA A 30 -13.39 24.67 -6.18
CA ALA A 30 -12.64 24.13 -7.30
C ALA A 30 -11.30 23.65 -6.73
N THR A 31 -11.26 22.38 -6.33
CA THR A 31 -10.03 21.71 -5.92
C THR A 31 -9.16 21.68 -7.18
N SER A 32 -8.16 22.56 -7.24
CA SER A 32 -7.12 22.47 -8.24
C SER A 32 -6.50 21.09 -8.08
N ALA A 33 -6.75 20.19 -9.03
CA ALA A 33 -6.15 18.87 -9.03
C ALA A 33 -4.66 19.09 -9.29
N ILE A 34 -3.88 19.25 -8.21
CA ILE A 34 -2.44 19.08 -8.28
C ILE A 34 -2.28 17.64 -8.76
N LEU A 35 -1.95 17.50 -10.04
CA LEU A 35 -1.62 16.21 -10.62
C LEU A 35 -0.58 15.56 -9.69
N PRO A 36 -0.75 14.28 -9.33
CA PRO A 36 0.25 13.57 -8.56
C PRO A 36 1.64 13.83 -9.18
N PRO A 37 2.69 14.03 -8.37
CA PRO A 37 4.03 14.36 -8.88
C PRO A 37 4.68 13.25 -9.73
N TRP A 38 3.91 12.20 -10.06
CA TRP A 38 4.33 10.98 -10.73
C TRP A 38 3.62 10.75 -12.07
N ASP A 39 2.71 11.64 -12.49
CA ASP A 39 1.85 11.41 -13.66
C ASP A 39 2.65 11.13 -14.92
N HIS A 40 3.71 11.90 -15.19
CA HIS A 40 4.57 11.67 -16.35
C HIS A 40 5.26 10.29 -16.30
N ALA A 41 5.81 9.91 -15.14
CA ALA A 41 6.47 8.62 -14.97
C ALA A 41 5.49 7.44 -15.12
N LEU A 42 4.25 7.61 -14.65
CA LEU A 42 3.20 6.61 -14.81
C LEU A 42 2.74 6.49 -16.25
N THR A 43 2.56 7.59 -16.98
CA THR A 43 2.26 7.56 -18.42
C THR A 43 3.29 6.75 -19.19
N LEU A 44 4.59 7.02 -18.96
CA LEU A 44 5.67 6.26 -19.60
C LEU A 44 5.59 4.76 -19.31
N LEU A 45 5.27 4.36 -18.08
CA LEU A 45 5.11 2.94 -17.73
C LEU A 45 3.85 2.32 -18.33
N HIS A 46 2.74 3.05 -18.37
CA HIS A 46 1.51 2.59 -19.01
C HIS A 46 1.76 2.32 -20.50
N ASP A 47 2.44 3.23 -21.19
CA ASP A 47 2.80 3.08 -22.61
C ASP A 47 3.80 1.93 -22.79
N GLN A 48 4.85 1.86 -21.97
CA GLN A 48 5.88 0.82 -22.06
C GLN A 48 5.30 -0.60 -21.92
N TYR A 49 4.31 -0.78 -21.05
CA TYR A 49 3.71 -2.08 -20.76
C TYR A 49 2.35 -2.31 -21.42
N ASP A 50 1.88 -1.38 -22.24
CA ASP A 50 0.54 -1.41 -22.85
C ASP A 50 -0.58 -1.64 -21.81
N HIS A 51 -0.57 -0.82 -20.76
CA HIS A 51 -1.55 -0.88 -19.69
C HIS A 51 -2.51 0.31 -19.74
N GLU A 52 -3.79 0.02 -19.48
CA GLU A 52 -4.78 1.04 -19.19
C GLU A 52 -4.34 1.95 -18.03
N PRO A 53 -4.46 3.28 -18.16
CA PRO A 53 -4.09 4.21 -17.11
C PRO A 53 -4.76 3.91 -15.76
N ALA A 54 -3.97 3.93 -14.68
CA ALA A 54 -4.49 3.77 -13.34
C ALA A 54 -5.07 5.07 -12.78
N ALA A 55 -6.34 5.06 -12.37
CA ALA A 55 -6.93 6.12 -11.56
C ALA A 55 -6.50 5.97 -10.09
N LEU A 56 -5.49 6.74 -9.66
CA LEU A 56 -4.99 6.70 -8.29
C LEU A 56 -5.92 7.43 -7.33
N VAL A 57 -6.52 6.67 -6.41
CA VAL A 57 -7.40 7.21 -5.37
C VAL A 57 -7.04 6.58 -4.03
N ARG A 58 -6.69 7.41 -3.05
CA ARG A 58 -6.45 6.94 -1.68
C ARG A 58 -7.77 6.77 -0.95
N THR A 59 -8.01 5.58 -0.40
CA THR A 59 -9.20 5.28 0.41
C THR A 59 -8.81 4.50 1.66
N ARG A 60 -9.70 4.49 2.66
CA ARG A 60 -9.48 3.74 3.91
C ARG A 60 -9.42 2.23 3.66
N GLU A 61 -10.23 1.73 2.72
CA GLU A 61 -10.29 0.32 2.33
C GLU A 61 -8.95 -0.10 1.70
N ARG A 62 -8.43 0.70 0.76
CA ARG A 62 -7.12 0.44 0.13
C ARG A 62 -5.98 0.53 1.14
N ARG A 63 -6.02 1.51 2.05
CA ARG A 63 -5.04 1.62 3.14
C ARG A 63 -5.06 0.41 4.08
N SER A 64 -6.23 -0.16 4.33
CA SER A 64 -6.40 -1.36 5.16
C SER A 64 -5.90 -2.61 4.44
N LEU A 65 -6.22 -2.77 3.15
CA LEU A 65 -5.71 -3.88 2.33
C LEU A 65 -4.19 -3.80 2.15
N SER A 66 -3.65 -2.60 1.96
CA SER A 66 -2.22 -2.33 1.95
C SER A 66 -1.55 -2.86 3.22
N ARG A 67 -2.07 -2.48 4.41
CA ARG A 67 -1.54 -2.96 5.70
C ARG A 67 -1.61 -4.49 5.81
N PHE A 68 -2.72 -5.08 5.39
CA PHE A 68 -2.90 -6.53 5.39
C PHE A 68 -1.86 -7.24 4.51
N ARG A 69 -1.61 -6.73 3.30
CA ARG A 69 -0.57 -7.28 2.42
C ARG A 69 0.83 -7.14 2.99
N TYR A 70 1.16 -5.98 3.55
CA TYR A 70 2.44 -5.78 4.22
C TYR A 70 2.64 -6.77 5.39
N HIS A 71 1.62 -6.98 6.22
CA HIS A 71 1.69 -7.97 7.31
C HIS A 71 1.86 -9.40 6.80
N ASN A 72 1.14 -9.79 5.75
CA ASN A 72 1.36 -11.10 5.15
C ASN A 72 2.76 -11.23 4.56
N ALA A 73 3.30 -10.20 3.91
CA ALA A 73 4.65 -10.20 3.38
C ALA A 73 5.70 -10.45 4.49
N GLU A 74 5.53 -9.81 5.65
CA GLU A 74 6.37 -10.04 6.84
C GLU A 74 6.24 -11.49 7.36
N THR A 75 5.03 -12.06 7.40
CA THR A 75 4.82 -13.46 7.82
C THR A 75 5.49 -14.46 6.87
N PHE A 76 5.36 -14.27 5.55
CA PHE A 76 6.05 -15.12 4.57
C PHE A 76 7.57 -14.96 4.65
N PHE A 77 8.04 -13.72 4.87
CA PHE A 77 9.46 -13.45 5.08
C PHE A 77 10.00 -14.15 6.33
N GLU A 78 9.24 -14.22 7.43
CA GLU A 78 9.66 -14.92 8.66
C GLU A 78 9.93 -16.42 8.40
N SER A 79 9.11 -17.08 7.57
CA SER A 79 9.34 -18.47 7.15
C SER A 79 10.62 -18.64 6.31
N LEU A 80 10.88 -17.69 5.40
CA LEU A 80 12.13 -17.65 4.62
C LEU A 80 13.34 -17.40 5.51
N ASP A 81 13.22 -16.48 6.46
CA ASP A 81 14.29 -16.07 7.37
C ASP A 81 14.74 -17.24 8.25
N ARG A 82 13.78 -18.02 8.74
CA ARG A 82 14.00 -19.27 9.50
C ARG A 82 14.55 -20.43 8.68
N GLY A 83 14.67 -20.28 7.35
CA GLY A 83 15.23 -21.31 6.48
C GLY A 83 14.33 -22.52 6.28
N PHE A 84 13.01 -22.36 6.28
CA PHE A 84 12.08 -23.47 6.08
C PHE A 84 12.03 -24.03 4.64
N TYR A 85 12.82 -23.48 3.72
CA TYR A 85 12.78 -23.82 2.30
C TYR A 85 14.16 -24.30 1.81
N ASP A 86 14.37 -25.61 1.81
CA ASP A 86 15.63 -26.24 1.40
C ASP A 86 15.79 -26.25 -0.13
N ARG A 87 14.68 -26.30 -0.87
CA ARG A 87 14.70 -26.27 -2.32
C ARG A 87 14.79 -24.85 -2.84
N ARG A 88 15.77 -24.59 -3.71
CA ARG A 88 15.99 -23.28 -4.30
C ARG A 88 14.76 -22.72 -5.04
N ASP A 89 14.04 -23.55 -5.79
CA ASP A 89 12.86 -23.09 -6.52
C ASP A 89 11.73 -22.69 -5.56
N GLU A 90 11.56 -23.45 -4.48
CA GLU A 90 10.59 -23.10 -3.44
C GLU A 90 10.97 -21.80 -2.74
N MET A 91 12.24 -21.64 -2.39
CA MET A 91 12.77 -20.37 -1.85
C MET A 91 12.48 -19.18 -2.78
N LEU A 92 12.70 -19.33 -4.09
CA LEU A 92 12.42 -18.27 -5.07
C LEU A 92 10.91 -18.02 -5.23
N TYR A 93 10.08 -19.06 -5.20
CA TYR A 93 8.64 -18.93 -5.25
C TYR A 93 8.11 -18.12 -4.05
N GLN A 94 8.56 -18.47 -2.84
CA GLN A 94 8.20 -17.77 -1.61
C GLN A 94 8.73 -16.34 -1.60
N SER A 95 9.95 -16.13 -2.12
CA SER A 95 10.52 -14.79 -2.31
C SER A 95 9.68 -13.92 -3.24
N GLY A 96 9.14 -14.53 -4.31
CA GLY A 96 8.16 -13.91 -5.20
C GLY A 96 6.89 -13.48 -4.47
N ILE A 97 6.33 -14.33 -3.61
CA ILE A 97 5.16 -14.00 -2.79
C ILE A 97 5.45 -12.81 -1.87
N VAL A 98 6.58 -12.82 -1.16
CA VAL A 98 7.00 -11.70 -0.29
C VAL A 98 7.08 -10.40 -1.09
N ALA A 99 7.83 -10.41 -2.20
CA ALA A 99 8.02 -9.21 -3.01
C ALA A 99 6.71 -8.71 -3.61
N GLN A 100 5.84 -9.60 -4.10
CA GLN A 100 4.54 -9.23 -4.65
C GLN A 100 3.65 -8.56 -3.61
N LEU A 101 3.52 -9.17 -2.43
CA LEU A 101 2.70 -8.62 -1.33
C LEU A 101 3.27 -7.28 -0.85
N ALA A 102 4.59 -7.18 -0.71
CA ALA A 102 5.28 -5.96 -0.32
C ALA A 102 5.03 -4.83 -1.33
N LEU A 103 5.34 -5.04 -2.61
CA LEU A 103 5.19 -4.02 -3.65
C LEU A 103 3.74 -3.60 -3.84
N THR A 104 2.81 -4.57 -3.89
CA THR A 104 1.38 -4.23 -4.05
C THR A 104 0.79 -3.60 -2.79
N SER A 105 1.40 -3.76 -1.61
CA SER A 105 1.02 -2.97 -0.44
C SER A 105 1.29 -1.48 -0.65
N HIS A 106 2.46 -1.11 -1.17
CA HIS A 106 2.78 0.28 -1.51
C HIS A 106 1.84 0.80 -2.60
N LEU A 107 1.63 0.03 -3.67
CA LEU A 107 0.73 0.45 -4.76
C LEU A 107 -0.71 0.72 -4.26
N LEU A 108 -1.23 -0.11 -3.37
CA LEU A 108 -2.54 0.14 -2.73
C LEU A 108 -2.52 1.40 -1.85
N ASP A 109 -1.42 1.65 -1.13
CA ASP A 109 -1.26 2.80 -0.23
C ASP A 109 -1.26 4.13 -1.01
N VAL A 110 -0.59 4.17 -2.16
CA VAL A 110 -0.55 5.34 -3.04
C VAL A 110 -1.82 5.52 -3.88
N GLY A 111 -2.66 4.49 -3.97
CA GLY A 111 -4.02 4.59 -4.48
C GLY A 111 -4.33 3.75 -5.72
N PHE A 112 -3.47 2.82 -6.15
CA PHE A 112 -3.87 1.84 -7.16
C PHE A 112 -5.01 0.97 -6.62
N SER A 113 -5.93 0.57 -7.50
CA SER A 113 -6.96 -0.40 -7.11
C SER A 113 -6.40 -1.81 -7.07
N ASP A 114 -7.01 -2.66 -6.25
CA ASP A 114 -6.62 -4.07 -6.20
C ASP A 114 -6.83 -4.77 -7.54
N ARG A 115 -7.97 -4.51 -8.19
CA ARG A 115 -8.30 -5.02 -9.52
C ARG A 115 -7.27 -4.62 -10.57
N TRP A 116 -6.78 -3.38 -10.52
CA TRP A 116 -5.75 -2.91 -11.45
C TRP A 116 -4.43 -3.65 -11.23
N ASN A 117 -3.98 -3.78 -9.97
CA ASN A 117 -2.79 -4.56 -9.64
C ASN A 117 -2.90 -6.02 -10.11
N ALA A 118 -4.05 -6.66 -9.86
CA ALA A 118 -4.32 -8.03 -10.26
C ALA A 118 -4.36 -8.22 -11.78
N ARG A 119 -4.73 -7.19 -12.55
CA ARG A 119 -4.78 -7.25 -14.02
C ARG A 119 -3.42 -6.97 -14.66
N HIS A 120 -2.70 -5.96 -14.16
CA HIS A 120 -1.54 -5.39 -14.85
C HIS A 120 -0.21 -5.83 -14.23
N VAL A 121 -0.07 -5.79 -12.90
CA VAL A 121 1.15 -6.22 -12.19
C VAL A 121 1.21 -7.74 -12.08
N ARG A 122 0.10 -8.39 -11.69
CA ARG A 122 -0.02 -9.85 -11.58
C ARG A 122 1.11 -10.45 -10.72
N LEU A 123 1.87 -11.37 -11.29
CA LEU A 123 2.95 -12.14 -10.66
C LEU A 123 4.33 -11.63 -11.12
N ASP A 124 4.39 -10.46 -11.74
CA ASP A 124 5.60 -9.85 -12.30
C ASP A 124 6.20 -8.84 -11.31
N ILE A 125 7.30 -9.24 -10.67
CA ILE A 125 7.96 -8.45 -9.61
C ILE A 125 8.70 -7.25 -10.18
N ALA A 126 9.38 -7.40 -11.32
CA ALA A 126 10.04 -6.30 -12.03
C ALA A 126 9.04 -5.19 -12.39
N LYS A 127 7.88 -5.56 -12.91
CA LYS A 127 6.80 -4.62 -13.21
C LYS A 127 6.26 -3.94 -11.95
N GLY A 128 6.00 -4.71 -10.89
CA GLY A 128 5.56 -4.15 -9.61
C GLY A 128 6.57 -3.16 -9.01
N LEU A 129 7.87 -3.46 -9.13
CA LEU A 129 8.96 -2.61 -8.66
C LEU A 129 9.06 -1.32 -9.48
N ALA A 130 8.89 -1.39 -10.80
CA ALA A 130 8.86 -0.21 -11.66
C ALA A 130 7.73 0.76 -11.28
N TYR A 131 6.50 0.26 -11.12
CA TYR A 131 5.35 1.08 -10.68
C TYR A 131 5.55 1.64 -9.27
N ALA A 132 6.12 0.85 -8.34
CA ALA A 132 6.40 1.34 -6.99
C ALA A 132 7.41 2.48 -7.02
N ASN A 133 8.51 2.32 -7.76
CA ASN A 133 9.56 3.34 -7.90
C ASN A 133 9.03 4.62 -8.56
N ALA A 134 8.21 4.50 -9.61
CA ALA A 134 7.55 5.65 -10.23
C ALA A 134 6.62 6.40 -9.25
N THR A 135 6.10 5.72 -8.23
CA THR A 135 5.19 6.29 -7.22
C THR A 135 5.84 6.54 -5.87
N GLY A 136 7.10 6.96 -5.87
CA GLY A 136 7.78 7.47 -4.67
C GLY A 136 8.40 6.39 -3.77
N PHE A 137 8.43 5.12 -4.18
CA PHE A 137 9.19 4.09 -3.45
C PHE A 137 10.71 4.38 -3.51
N VAL A 138 11.22 4.82 -4.67
CA VAL A 138 12.62 5.25 -4.92
C VAL A 138 13.64 4.25 -4.37
N HIS A 139 13.41 2.97 -4.61
CA HIS A 139 14.29 1.87 -4.22
C HIS A 139 15.13 1.42 -5.42
N HIS A 140 16.29 2.06 -5.58
CA HIS A 140 17.22 1.81 -6.69
C HIS A 140 18.33 0.80 -6.35
N CYS A 141 18.02 -0.18 -5.51
CA CYS A 141 18.96 -1.26 -5.17
C CYS A 141 19.20 -2.17 -6.39
N PRO A 142 20.44 -2.27 -6.91
CA PRO A 142 20.73 -3.11 -8.07
C PRO A 142 20.41 -4.60 -7.84
N ASP A 143 20.66 -5.08 -6.62
CA ASP A 143 20.38 -6.48 -6.27
C ASP A 143 18.88 -6.77 -6.23
N MET A 144 18.06 -5.81 -5.77
CA MET A 144 16.60 -5.94 -5.83
C MET A 144 16.10 -5.91 -7.28
N ALA A 145 16.67 -5.06 -8.14
CA ALA A 145 16.31 -5.05 -9.55
C ALA A 145 16.65 -6.39 -10.24
N ARG A 146 17.84 -6.94 -9.95
CA ARG A 146 18.28 -8.24 -10.45
C ARG A 146 17.40 -9.37 -9.93
N LEU A 147 17.10 -9.37 -8.63
CA LEU A 147 16.19 -10.35 -8.02
C LEU A 147 14.79 -10.25 -8.62
N ALA A 148 14.26 -9.04 -8.82
CA ALA A 148 12.95 -8.83 -9.43
C ALA A 148 12.88 -9.40 -10.85
N ALA A 149 13.94 -9.24 -11.66
CA ALA A 149 14.02 -9.83 -12.99
C ALA A 149 14.00 -11.38 -12.94
N VAL A 150 14.78 -11.99 -12.04
CA VAL A 150 14.79 -13.46 -11.83
C VAL A 150 13.43 -13.96 -11.37
N LEU A 151 12.78 -13.23 -10.45
CA LEU A 151 11.48 -13.58 -9.93
C LEU A 151 10.35 -13.34 -10.94
N SER A 152 10.53 -12.58 -12.02
CA SER A 152 9.44 -12.30 -12.96
C SER A 152 9.25 -13.38 -14.03
N PRO A 153 8.01 -13.87 -14.26
CA PRO A 153 6.91 -13.96 -13.29
C PRO A 153 7.15 -15.11 -12.29
N TYR A 154 6.74 -14.96 -11.03
CA TYR A 154 7.28 -15.85 -10.00
C TYR A 154 6.64 -17.24 -9.95
N TRP A 155 5.50 -17.43 -10.64
CA TRP A 155 4.83 -18.73 -10.72
C TRP A 155 5.72 -19.83 -11.33
N LYS A 156 6.71 -19.46 -12.17
CA LYS A 156 7.64 -20.41 -12.81
C LYS A 156 8.47 -21.22 -11.81
N TRP A 157 8.59 -20.71 -10.58
CA TRP A 157 9.30 -21.36 -9.48
C TRP A 157 8.42 -22.36 -8.69
N GLY A 158 7.11 -22.36 -8.90
CA GLY A 158 6.18 -23.28 -8.25
C GLY A 158 6.20 -24.69 -8.85
N HIS A 159 6.03 -25.72 -8.01
CA HIS A 159 6.12 -27.14 -8.40
C HIS A 159 5.24 -27.55 -9.58
N ALA A 160 4.04 -26.98 -9.71
CA ALA A 160 3.08 -27.36 -10.75
C ALA A 160 3.58 -27.07 -12.19
N HIS A 161 4.60 -26.22 -12.35
CA HIS A 161 5.05 -25.74 -13.66
C HIS A 161 6.38 -26.31 -14.14
N GLN A 162 6.98 -27.24 -13.37
CA GLN A 162 8.34 -27.73 -13.62
C GLN A 162 8.41 -29.13 -14.24
N PHE A 163 7.29 -29.80 -14.49
CA PHE A 163 7.31 -31.20 -14.90
C PHE A 163 7.91 -31.45 -16.29
N ASP A 164 7.91 -30.47 -17.21
CA ASP A 164 8.39 -30.64 -18.59
C ASP A 164 9.16 -29.43 -19.16
N GLN A 165 9.62 -28.51 -18.31
CA GLN A 165 10.33 -27.30 -18.77
C GLN A 165 11.78 -27.28 -18.30
N PRO A 166 12.72 -26.77 -19.13
CA PRO A 166 14.06 -26.48 -18.67
C PRO A 166 14.01 -25.59 -17.43
N ARG A 167 14.85 -25.91 -16.44
CA ARG A 167 14.92 -25.13 -15.21
C ARG A 167 15.26 -23.67 -15.55
N PRO A 168 14.47 -22.68 -15.10
CA PRO A 168 14.79 -21.28 -15.35
C PRO A 168 16.12 -20.89 -14.69
N ASP A 169 16.81 -19.91 -15.26
CA ASP A 169 17.99 -19.31 -14.64
C ASP A 169 17.61 -18.63 -13.32
N ASP A 170 18.22 -19.09 -12.23
CA ASP A 170 18.01 -18.60 -10.87
C ASP A 170 18.89 -17.40 -10.52
N GLY A 171 19.73 -16.95 -11.46
CA GLY A 171 20.69 -15.87 -11.26
C GLY A 171 21.70 -16.18 -10.15
N GLY A 172 21.94 -17.45 -9.82
CA GLY A 172 22.84 -17.86 -8.74
C GLY A 172 22.39 -17.42 -7.34
N PHE A 173 21.13 -16.97 -7.16
CA PHE A 173 20.67 -16.49 -5.86
C PHE A 173 20.59 -17.61 -4.82
N THR A 174 21.27 -17.41 -3.69
CA THR A 174 21.17 -18.24 -2.49
C THR A 174 20.20 -17.63 -1.49
N LEU A 175 19.72 -18.42 -0.53
CA LEU A 175 18.87 -17.89 0.55
C LEU A 175 19.59 -16.77 1.33
N ASP A 176 20.88 -16.94 1.60
CA ASP A 176 21.71 -15.93 2.28
C ASP A 176 21.79 -14.60 1.53
N ALA A 177 21.80 -14.64 0.20
CA ALA A 177 21.77 -13.43 -0.62
C ALA A 177 20.37 -12.80 -0.68
N VAL A 178 19.32 -13.63 -0.74
CA VAL A 178 17.94 -13.15 -0.93
C VAL A 178 17.35 -12.52 0.34
N ARG A 179 17.61 -13.11 1.52
CA ARG A 179 17.09 -12.61 2.80
C ARG A 179 17.35 -11.11 3.05
N PRO A 180 18.60 -10.60 2.98
CA PRO A 180 18.87 -9.19 3.22
C PRO A 180 18.21 -8.27 2.17
N ILE A 181 18.09 -8.71 0.91
CA ILE A 181 17.42 -7.96 -0.15
C ILE A 181 15.93 -7.78 0.18
N LEU A 182 15.24 -8.87 0.53
CA LEU A 182 13.81 -8.82 0.87
C LEU A 182 13.56 -8.07 2.19
N ARG A 183 14.46 -8.19 3.16
CA ARG A 183 14.39 -7.40 4.40
C ARG A 183 14.45 -5.90 4.11
N ALA A 184 15.42 -5.48 3.29
CA ALA A 184 15.57 -4.08 2.88
C ALA A 184 14.33 -3.57 2.10
N LEU A 185 13.75 -4.40 1.25
CA LEU A 185 12.49 -4.10 0.56
C LEU A 185 11.36 -3.83 1.57
N LEU A 186 11.12 -4.74 2.51
CA LEU A 186 10.07 -4.62 3.51
C LEU A 186 10.28 -3.41 4.45
N ASP A 187 11.53 -3.12 4.81
CA ASP A 187 11.86 -1.94 5.61
C ASP A 187 11.58 -0.66 4.87
N ARG A 188 11.95 -0.60 3.59
CA ARG A 188 11.60 0.55 2.75
C ARG A 188 10.09 0.72 2.61
N ILE A 189 9.33 -0.37 2.46
CA ILE A 189 7.86 -0.33 2.40
C ILE A 189 7.30 0.25 3.70
N ARG A 190 7.79 -0.21 4.84
CA ARG A 190 7.41 0.35 6.15
C ARG A 190 7.70 1.84 6.24
N ASP A 191 8.86 2.29 5.79
CA ASP A 191 9.25 3.69 5.88
C ASP A 191 8.36 4.60 5.04
N VAL A 192 8.00 4.18 3.82
CA VAL A 192 7.19 5.04 2.91
C VAL A 192 5.70 4.97 3.21
N THR A 193 5.20 3.85 3.74
CA THR A 193 3.76 3.67 4.04
C THR A 193 3.41 4.00 5.49
N GLY A 194 4.38 3.96 6.41
CA GLY A 194 4.16 4.07 7.85
C GLY A 194 3.51 2.83 8.49
N HIS A 195 3.42 1.69 7.79
CA HIS A 195 2.90 0.47 8.41
C HIS A 195 3.79 -0.02 9.54
N SER A 196 3.19 -0.40 10.66
CA SER A 196 3.93 -1.08 11.74
C SER A 196 4.13 -2.56 11.42
N ARG A 197 5.30 -3.11 11.73
CA ARG A 197 5.54 -4.56 11.67
C ARG A 197 4.53 -5.33 12.53
N PRO A 198 4.10 -6.54 12.12
CA PRO A 198 3.28 -7.39 12.97
C PRO A 198 3.98 -7.64 14.31
N GLY A 199 3.25 -7.50 15.42
CA GLY A 199 3.78 -7.65 16.79
C GLY A 199 4.19 -6.36 17.52
N GLY A 200 4.36 -5.22 16.83
CA GLY A 200 4.75 -3.95 17.47
C GLY A 200 3.72 -3.36 18.45
N ALA A 201 2.42 -3.60 18.23
CA ALA A 201 1.34 -3.16 19.11
C ALA A 201 1.32 -3.93 20.45
N ARG A 202 1.58 -5.25 20.42
CA ARG A 202 1.62 -6.10 21.62
C ARG A 202 2.78 -5.77 22.56
N ARG A 203 3.89 -5.24 22.03
CA ARG A 203 5.04 -4.80 22.85
C ARG A 203 4.76 -3.47 23.55
N ARG A 204 4.13 -2.51 22.86
CA ARG A 204 3.69 -1.25 23.48
C ARG A 204 2.62 -1.43 24.56
N GLU A 205 1.71 -2.40 24.40
CA GLU A 205 0.73 -2.76 25.44
C GLU A 205 1.35 -3.48 26.64
N ARG A 206 2.44 -4.26 26.43
CA ARG A 206 3.18 -4.90 27.53
C ARG A 206 4.06 -3.91 28.30
N ASP A 207 4.69 -2.96 27.60
CA ASP A 207 5.53 -1.93 28.20
C ASP A 207 4.70 -0.79 28.85
N ALA A 208 3.37 -0.77 28.66
CA ALA A 208 2.43 0.20 29.23
C ALA A 208 1.59 -0.34 30.41
N ARG A 209 1.89 -1.54 30.92
CA ARG A 209 1.35 -2.02 32.21
C ARG A 209 2.40 -1.79 33.30
N PRO A 210 2.08 -1.02 34.36
CA PRO A 210 2.96 -0.84 35.51
C PRO A 210 3.18 -2.14 36.28
#